data_AF-A0A671LU92-F1
#
_entry.id   AF-A0A671LU92-F1
#
_cell.length_a   1.000
_cell.length_b   1.000
_cell.length_c   1.000
_cell.angle_alpha   90.00
_cell.angle_beta   90.00
_cell.angle_gamma   90.00
#
_symmetry.space_group_name_H-M   'P 1'
#
loop_
_entity.id
_entity.type
_entity.pdbx_description
1 polymer ?
#
loop_
_entity_poly.entity_id
_entity_poly.type
_entity_poly.pdbx_seq_one_letter_code
_entity_poly.pdbx_strand_id
1 'polypeptide(L)'
;PQLISEGLYAIAVVLSFSRIAYILPANESFGPLQISLGRTVKDIFKFMVIFIMVFVAFMIGMFNLYSYYQRLYIFNCIFESFKTLFWAIFGLSEVKSVVINNGHKLIENIGYVLYGVYNVTMVIVLLNMLITMINNSIQEIEDDAAVEWKFARAKLWFAYFEEGGTLPVPFNLIPSPKSVISLAMKLKQLLLIPLHRHKEGLKEDTELNEVRWREWLKMHLIHEREYEVNEGAMLFQTRLCAVN
;
A
#
# COMPACT_ATOMS: atom_id res chain seq x y z
N PRO A 1 16.57 12.12 -5.25
CA PRO A 1 15.73 11.45 -4.21
C PRO A 1 15.28 12.41 -3.10
N GLN A 2 16.16 13.28 -2.61
CA GLN A 2 15.88 14.19 -1.49
C GLN A 2 14.73 15.19 -1.75
N LEU A 3 14.71 15.84 -2.92
CA LEU A 3 13.62 16.75 -3.30
C LEU A 3 12.25 16.06 -3.34
N ILE A 4 12.21 14.83 -3.86
CA ILE A 4 10.98 14.04 -3.93
C ILE A 4 10.53 13.66 -2.51
N SER A 5 11.47 13.29 -1.62
CA SER A 5 11.12 12.98 -0.23
C SER A 5 10.62 14.21 0.53
N GLU A 6 11.20 15.39 0.32
CA GLU A 6 10.73 16.63 0.94
C GLU A 6 9.32 17.01 0.46
N GLY A 7 9.06 16.86 -0.85
CA GLY A 7 7.72 17.08 -1.42
C GLY A 7 6.67 16.10 -0.88
N LEU A 8 6.98 14.80 -0.86
CA LEU A 8 6.08 13.78 -0.31
C LEU A 8 5.88 13.95 1.20
N TYR A 9 6.91 14.38 1.93
CA TYR A 9 6.81 14.67 3.36
C TYR A 9 5.85 15.81 3.63
N ALA A 10 5.90 16.91 2.85
CA ALA A 10 4.95 18.00 2.99
C ALA A 10 3.49 17.54 2.78
N ILE A 11 3.26 16.70 1.76
CA ILE A 11 1.93 16.10 1.51
C ILE A 11 1.51 15.22 2.69
N ALA A 12 2.42 14.40 3.23
CA ALA A 12 2.16 13.54 4.37
C ALA A 12 1.80 14.34 5.63
N VAL A 13 2.42 15.50 5.86
CA VAL A 13 2.08 16.41 6.97
C VAL A 13 0.65 16.92 6.83
N VAL A 14 0.26 17.39 5.64
CA VAL A 14 -1.12 17.85 5.38
C VAL A 14 -2.15 16.72 5.60
N LEU A 15 -1.86 15.52 5.09
CA LEU A 15 -2.73 14.34 5.30
C LEU A 15 -2.77 13.88 6.76
N SER A 16 -1.70 14.14 7.53
CA SER A 16 -1.68 13.82 8.96
C SER A 16 -2.59 14.77 9.75
N PHE A 17 -2.58 16.07 9.43
CA PHE A 17 -3.52 17.02 10.04
C PHE A 17 -4.97 16.79 9.61
N SER A 18 -5.22 16.35 8.37
CA SER A 18 -6.58 16.05 7.93
C SER A 18 -7.24 14.89 8.69
N ARG A 19 -6.45 14.01 9.34
CA ARG A 19 -6.98 12.96 10.23
C ARG A 19 -7.72 13.47 11.46
N ILE A 20 -7.56 14.74 11.84
CA ILE A 20 -8.34 15.33 12.94
C ILE A 20 -9.85 15.24 12.63
N ALA A 21 -10.22 15.21 11.34
CA ALA A 21 -11.58 14.92 10.88
C ALA A 21 -12.16 13.62 11.47
N TYR A 22 -11.36 12.60 11.81
CA TYR A 22 -11.90 11.36 12.40
C TYR A 22 -12.41 11.53 13.83
N ILE A 23 -11.95 12.54 14.56
CA ILE A 23 -12.33 12.79 15.97
C ILE A 23 -13.49 13.80 16.04
N LEU A 24 -13.65 14.67 15.04
CA LEU A 24 -14.74 15.63 14.93
C LEU A 24 -16.17 15.06 15.14
N PRO A 25 -16.51 13.80 14.76
CA PRO A 25 -17.82 13.21 15.02
C PRO A 25 -18.12 12.97 16.50
N ALA A 26 -17.10 12.97 17.36
CA ALA A 26 -17.29 12.81 18.79
C ALA A 26 -18.03 14.01 19.42
N ASN A 27 -17.92 15.20 18.81
CA ASN A 27 -18.62 16.39 19.28
C ASN A 27 -20.06 16.46 18.75
N GLU A 28 -21.00 16.88 19.61
CA GLU A 28 -22.42 17.00 19.27
C GLU A 28 -22.70 18.05 18.21
N SER A 29 -21.98 19.18 18.23
CA SER A 29 -22.18 20.24 17.23
C SER A 29 -21.54 19.95 15.88
N PHE A 30 -20.40 19.24 15.86
CA PHE A 30 -19.63 19.01 14.62
C PHE A 30 -19.94 17.69 13.93
N GLY A 31 -20.47 16.71 14.65
CA GLY A 31 -20.74 15.40 14.08
C GLY A 31 -21.80 15.37 12.99
N PRO A 32 -23.01 15.94 13.19
CA PRO A 32 -24.02 16.02 12.14
C PRO A 32 -23.53 16.77 10.90
N LEU A 33 -22.77 17.87 11.10
CA LEU A 33 -22.17 18.65 10.02
C LEU A 33 -21.16 17.83 9.19
N GLN A 34 -20.36 16.99 9.85
CA GLN A 34 -19.40 16.16 9.14
C GLN A 34 -20.07 15.04 8.34
N ILE A 35 -21.14 14.45 8.88
CA ILE A 35 -21.91 13.41 8.18
C ILE A 35 -22.61 14.00 6.95
N SER A 36 -23.22 15.19 7.08
CA SER A 36 -23.86 15.86 5.95
C SER A 36 -22.85 16.26 4.87
N LEU A 37 -21.67 16.74 5.25
CA LEU A 37 -20.58 17.04 4.32
C LEU A 37 -20.13 15.78 3.55
N GLY A 38 -19.94 14.65 4.24
CA GLY A 38 -19.52 13.40 3.60
C GLY A 38 -20.51 12.85 2.57
N ARG A 39 -21.82 13.05 2.80
CA ARG A 39 -22.88 12.70 1.85
C ARG A 39 -22.93 13.69 0.68
N THR A 40 -22.87 14.99 0.94
CA THR A 40 -22.85 16.05 -0.08
C THR A 40 -21.68 15.85 -1.07
N VAL A 41 -20.51 15.43 -0.58
CA VAL A 41 -19.34 15.14 -1.44
C VAL A 41 -19.63 14.05 -2.50
N LYS A 42 -20.47 13.06 -2.18
CA LYS A 42 -20.86 12.03 -3.16
C LYS A 42 -21.71 12.61 -4.29
N ASP A 43 -22.59 13.55 -3.98
CA ASP A 43 -23.41 14.22 -4.99
C ASP A 43 -22.60 15.23 -5.81
N ILE A 44 -21.67 15.96 -5.17
CA ILE A 44 -20.69 16.80 -5.84
C ILE A 44 -19.90 16.00 -6.87
N PHE A 45 -19.47 14.77 -6.55
CA PHE A 45 -18.68 13.95 -7.47
C PHE A 45 -19.40 13.67 -8.79
N LYS A 46 -20.73 13.47 -8.76
CA LYS A 46 -21.54 13.29 -9.98
C LYS A 46 -21.51 14.56 -10.85
N PHE A 47 -21.64 15.73 -10.25
CA PHE A 47 -21.58 17.01 -10.96
C PHE A 47 -20.16 17.31 -11.50
N MET A 48 -19.13 16.95 -10.75
CA MET A 48 -17.72 17.13 -11.14
C MET A 48 -17.37 16.43 -12.46
N VAL A 49 -18.07 15.35 -12.82
CA VAL A 49 -17.88 14.69 -14.14
C VAL A 49 -18.21 15.64 -15.28
N ILE A 50 -19.34 16.36 -15.20
CA ILE A 50 -19.76 17.34 -16.21
C ILE A 50 -18.77 18.50 -16.24
N PHE A 51 -18.37 18.98 -15.06
CA PHE A 51 -17.39 20.06 -14.92
C PHE A 51 -16.07 19.72 -15.61
N ILE A 52 -15.51 18.54 -15.35
CA ILE A 52 -14.24 18.08 -15.94
C ILE A 52 -14.39 17.88 -17.45
N MET A 53 -15.53 17.35 -17.92
CA MET A 53 -15.79 17.16 -19.35
C MET A 53 -15.75 18.49 -20.12
N VAL A 54 -16.46 19.51 -19.62
CA VAL A 54 -16.46 20.85 -20.24
C VAL A 54 -15.09 21.49 -20.14
N PHE A 55 -14.43 21.39 -18.98
CA PHE A 55 -13.07 21.91 -18.78
C PHE A 55 -12.07 21.33 -19.80
N VAL A 56 -12.06 20.01 -19.99
CA VAL A 56 -11.17 19.34 -20.94
C VAL A 56 -11.49 19.74 -22.38
N ALA A 57 -12.77 19.89 -22.75
CA ALA A 57 -13.16 20.34 -24.08
C ALA A 57 -12.60 21.74 -24.41
N PHE A 58 -12.73 22.70 -23.50
CA PHE A 58 -12.14 24.03 -23.67
C PHE A 58 -10.62 24.01 -23.61
N MET A 59 -10.02 23.16 -22.75
CA MET A 59 -8.56 23.00 -22.68
C MET A 59 -7.97 22.53 -23.99
N ILE A 60 -8.54 21.49 -24.60
CA ILE A 60 -8.09 20.99 -25.91
C ILE A 60 -8.36 22.03 -27.00
N GLY A 61 -9.51 22.72 -26.96
CA GLY A 61 -9.85 23.80 -27.90
C GLY A 61 -8.84 24.94 -27.88
N MET A 62 -8.49 25.44 -26.69
CA MET A 62 -7.46 26.48 -26.50
C MET A 62 -6.07 25.95 -26.87
N PHE A 63 -5.70 24.75 -26.45
CA PHE A 63 -4.42 24.14 -26.81
C PHE A 63 -4.25 24.06 -28.33
N ASN A 64 -5.26 23.58 -29.07
CA ASN A 64 -5.19 23.48 -30.53
C ASN A 64 -5.15 24.86 -31.21
N LEU A 65 -5.86 25.85 -30.68
CA LEU A 65 -5.84 27.23 -31.20
C LEU A 65 -4.44 27.86 -31.08
N TYR A 66 -3.75 27.61 -29.97
CA TYR A 66 -2.49 28.25 -29.64
C TYR A 66 -1.23 27.43 -29.94
N SER A 67 -1.35 26.11 -30.11
CA SER A 67 -0.23 25.17 -30.31
C SER A 67 0.69 25.56 -31.46
N TYR A 68 0.14 26.13 -32.54
CA TYR A 68 0.91 26.56 -33.70
C TYR A 68 1.50 27.97 -33.57
N TYR A 69 0.81 28.88 -32.87
CA TYR A 69 1.10 30.33 -32.90
C TYR A 69 1.94 30.82 -31.72
N GLN A 70 1.93 30.11 -30.59
CA GLN A 70 2.61 30.54 -29.37
C GLN A 70 3.97 29.85 -29.22
N ARG A 71 5.00 30.42 -29.86
CA ARG A 71 6.41 30.04 -29.63
C ARG A 71 6.89 30.33 -28.19
N LEU A 72 6.11 31.05 -27.39
CA LEU A 72 6.39 31.44 -26.01
C LEU A 72 5.59 30.57 -25.04
N TYR A 73 6.28 29.56 -24.47
CA TYR A 73 6.11 28.78 -23.23
C TYR A 73 4.76 28.58 -22.48
N ILE A 74 3.68 29.33 -22.74
CA ILE A 74 2.46 29.34 -21.91
C ILE A 74 1.41 28.30 -22.37
N PHE A 75 1.38 27.92 -23.67
CA PHE A 75 0.42 26.94 -24.20
C PHE A 75 1.04 25.85 -25.09
N ASN A 76 2.37 25.67 -25.06
CA ASN A 76 3.06 24.64 -25.86
C ASN A 76 2.79 23.21 -25.37
N CYS A 77 2.34 23.05 -24.13
CA CYS A 77 2.03 21.77 -23.53
C CYS A 77 0.59 21.80 -22.99
N ILE A 78 -0.08 20.66 -23.07
CA ILE A 78 -1.42 20.44 -22.49
C ILE A 78 -1.41 20.83 -21.01
N PHE A 79 -0.31 20.59 -20.29
CA PHE A 79 -0.17 20.90 -18.87
C PHE A 79 -0.15 22.40 -18.55
N GLU A 80 0.46 23.24 -19.38
CA GLU A 80 0.46 24.70 -19.14
C GLU A 80 -0.90 25.31 -19.50
N SER A 81 -1.55 24.76 -20.52
CA SER A 81 -2.94 25.07 -20.87
C SER A 81 -3.89 24.72 -19.71
N PHE A 82 -3.68 23.54 -19.09
CA PHE A 82 -4.37 23.12 -17.88
C PHE A 82 -4.17 24.13 -16.75
N LYS A 83 -2.92 24.52 -16.42
CA LYS A 83 -2.66 25.49 -15.34
C LYS A 83 -3.37 26.81 -15.57
N THR A 84 -3.27 27.36 -16.78
CA THR A 84 -3.83 28.68 -17.10
C THR A 84 -5.35 28.69 -16.97
N LEU A 85 -6.02 27.64 -17.48
CA LEU A 85 -7.47 27.50 -17.37
C LEU A 85 -7.91 27.14 -15.95
N PHE A 86 -7.14 26.33 -15.23
CA PHE A 86 -7.42 25.98 -13.84
C PHE A 86 -7.40 27.22 -12.95
N TRP A 87 -6.35 28.04 -13.04
CA TRP A 87 -6.25 29.28 -12.28
C TRP A 87 -7.27 30.34 -12.71
N ALA A 88 -7.75 30.28 -13.97
CA ALA A 88 -8.84 31.15 -14.44
C ALA A 88 -10.16 30.92 -13.69
N ILE A 89 -10.44 29.69 -13.24
CA ILE A 89 -11.65 29.39 -12.44
C ILE A 89 -11.67 30.23 -11.15
N PHE A 90 -10.50 30.47 -10.56
CA PHE A 90 -10.33 31.28 -9.35
C PHE A 90 -10.09 32.76 -9.62
N GLY A 91 -10.12 33.19 -10.89
CA GLY A 91 -9.84 34.57 -11.28
C GLY A 91 -8.36 34.98 -11.18
N LEU A 92 -7.44 34.02 -11.03
CA LEU A 92 -6.00 34.28 -10.87
C LEU A 92 -5.23 34.24 -12.21
N SER A 93 -5.90 33.92 -13.32
CA SER A 93 -5.28 33.89 -14.64
C SER A 93 -5.30 35.26 -15.29
N GLU A 94 -4.13 35.73 -15.75
CA GLU A 94 -4.02 37.00 -16.46
C GLU A 94 -4.62 36.92 -17.87
N VAL A 95 -5.50 37.87 -18.20
CA VAL A 95 -6.09 38.03 -19.56
C VAL A 95 -5.00 38.30 -20.61
N LYS A 96 -3.84 38.82 -20.19
CA LYS A 96 -2.66 39.03 -21.06
C LYS A 96 -2.05 37.74 -21.60
N SER A 97 -2.35 36.58 -21.00
CA SER A 97 -1.91 35.27 -21.50
C SER A 97 -2.47 34.93 -22.89
N VAL A 98 -3.55 35.59 -23.30
CA VAL A 98 -4.27 35.41 -24.58
C VAL A 98 -3.66 36.26 -25.72
N VAL A 99 -2.87 37.28 -25.38
CA VAL A 99 -2.25 38.22 -26.35
C VAL A 99 -1.11 37.54 -27.10
N ILE A 100 -1.19 37.51 -28.42
CA ILE A 100 -0.13 37.00 -29.30
C ILE A 100 0.62 38.17 -29.94
N ASN A 101 1.93 38.25 -29.77
CA ASN A 101 2.78 39.31 -30.33
C ASN A 101 2.99 39.24 -31.87
N ASN A 102 2.36 38.28 -32.56
CA ASN A 102 2.58 38.00 -33.99
C ASN A 102 1.63 38.75 -34.94
N GLY A 103 0.84 39.73 -34.46
CA GLY A 103 0.00 40.57 -35.33
C GLY A 103 -1.24 39.89 -35.95
N HIS A 104 -1.51 38.61 -35.65
CA HIS A 104 -2.70 37.90 -36.10
C HIS A 104 -3.93 38.24 -35.23
N LYS A 105 -4.52 39.41 -35.50
CA LYS A 105 -5.69 39.95 -34.77
C LYS A 105 -6.91 39.00 -34.77
N LEU A 106 -7.07 38.16 -35.79
CA LEU A 106 -8.19 37.21 -35.87
C LEU A 106 -8.09 36.12 -34.80
N ILE A 107 -6.90 35.52 -34.63
CA ILE A 107 -6.68 34.44 -33.66
C ILE A 107 -6.77 34.99 -32.24
N GLU A 108 -6.23 36.18 -32.02
CA GLU A 108 -6.34 36.89 -30.75
C GLU A 108 -7.82 37.14 -30.38
N ASN A 109 -8.63 37.63 -31.32
CA ASN A 109 -10.06 37.82 -31.10
C ASN A 109 -10.80 36.50 -30.80
N ILE A 110 -10.51 35.43 -31.55
CA ILE A 110 -11.09 34.10 -31.28
C ILE A 110 -10.69 33.60 -29.90
N GLY A 111 -9.42 33.80 -29.51
CA GLY A 111 -8.91 33.45 -28.19
C GLY A 111 -9.63 34.19 -27.06
N TYR A 112 -9.84 35.51 -27.20
CA TYR A 112 -10.61 36.29 -26.24
C TYR A 112 -12.06 35.82 -26.12
N VAL A 113 -12.72 35.54 -27.26
CA VAL A 113 -14.10 35.04 -27.26
C VAL A 113 -14.16 33.66 -26.60
N LEU A 114 -13.26 32.74 -26.96
CA LEU A 114 -13.23 31.39 -26.41
C LEU A 114 -12.96 31.39 -24.90
N TYR A 115 -12.00 32.21 -24.46
CA TYR A 115 -11.70 32.42 -23.04
C TYR A 115 -12.86 33.09 -22.29
N GLY A 116 -13.54 34.04 -22.91
CA GLY A 116 -14.73 34.69 -22.35
C GLY A 116 -15.88 33.71 -22.16
N VAL A 117 -16.21 32.93 -23.19
CA VAL A 117 -17.25 31.88 -23.13
C VAL A 117 -16.89 30.80 -22.11
N TYR A 118 -15.62 30.42 -22.03
CA TYR A 118 -15.12 29.52 -20.99
C TYR A 118 -15.42 30.06 -19.59
N ASN A 119 -15.08 31.32 -19.28
CA ASN A 119 -15.32 31.89 -17.96
C ASN A 119 -16.82 32.02 -17.64
N VAL A 120 -17.63 32.45 -18.60
CA VAL A 120 -19.10 32.50 -18.42
C VAL A 120 -19.65 31.11 -18.11
N THR A 121 -19.23 30.09 -18.87
CA THR A 121 -19.75 28.73 -18.70
C THR A 121 -19.24 28.08 -17.42
N MET A 122 -17.92 28.11 -17.17
CA MET A 122 -17.31 27.42 -16.04
C MET A 122 -17.53 28.14 -14.71
N VAL A 123 -17.32 29.45 -14.67
CA VAL A 123 -17.35 30.23 -13.42
C VAL A 123 -18.75 30.74 -13.12
N ILE A 124 -19.51 31.21 -14.12
CA ILE A 124 -20.84 31.77 -13.84
C ILE A 124 -21.91 30.67 -13.85
N VAL A 125 -21.92 29.78 -14.84
CA VAL A 125 -22.98 28.77 -14.93
C VAL A 125 -22.67 27.57 -14.04
N LEU A 126 -21.57 26.86 -14.28
CA LEU A 126 -21.30 25.59 -13.60
C LEU A 126 -20.98 25.75 -12.11
N LEU A 127 -20.23 26.78 -11.70
CA LEU A 127 -19.95 27.02 -10.28
C LEU A 127 -21.22 27.40 -9.50
N ASN A 128 -22.08 28.24 -10.06
CA ASN A 128 -23.36 28.59 -9.40
C ASN A 128 -24.31 27.39 -9.32
N MET A 129 -24.31 26.52 -10.34
CA MET A 129 -25.04 25.26 -10.29
C MET A 129 -24.46 24.32 -9.23
N LEU A 130 -23.13 24.23 -9.09
CA LEU A 130 -22.50 23.44 -8.03
C LEU A 130 -22.88 23.93 -6.63
N ILE A 131 -22.84 25.25 -6.39
CA ILE A 131 -23.27 25.84 -5.12
C ILE A 131 -24.74 25.51 -4.85
N THR A 132 -25.59 25.63 -5.87
CA THR A 132 -27.03 25.32 -5.75
C THR A 132 -27.26 23.86 -5.39
N MET A 133 -26.56 22.94 -6.06
CA MET A 133 -26.64 21.50 -5.78
C MET A 133 -26.15 21.17 -4.36
N ILE A 134 -25.09 21.81 -3.89
CA ILE A 134 -24.59 21.65 -2.51
C ILE A 134 -25.65 22.10 -1.50
N ASN A 135 -26.26 23.27 -1.71
CA ASN A 135 -27.27 23.80 -0.79
C ASN A 135 -28.50 22.90 -0.71
N ASN A 136 -28.99 22.41 -1.86
CA ASN A 136 -30.14 21.51 -1.90
C ASN A 136 -29.81 20.15 -1.25
N SER A 137 -28.61 19.60 -1.51
CA SER A 137 -28.16 18.33 -0.92
C SER A 137 -28.02 18.45 0.60
N ILE A 138 -27.44 19.54 1.13
CA ILE A 138 -27.31 19.75 2.58
C ILE A 138 -28.69 19.79 3.25
N GLN A 139 -29.67 20.48 2.64
CA GLN A 139 -31.03 20.55 3.18
C GLN A 139 -31.73 19.19 3.19
N GLU A 140 -31.61 18.40 2.11
CA GLU A 140 -32.19 17.06 2.04
C GLU A 140 -31.57 16.09 3.07
N ILE A 141 -30.27 16.25 3.34
CA ILE A 141 -29.53 15.35 4.23
C ILE A 141 -29.70 15.70 5.72
N GLU A 142 -30.05 16.95 6.06
CA GLU A 142 -30.12 17.44 7.44
C GLU A 142 -31.15 16.68 8.29
N ASP A 143 -32.28 16.27 7.70
CA ASP A 143 -33.37 15.57 8.39
C ASP A 143 -32.93 14.22 8.99
N ASP A 144 -32.08 13.47 8.29
CA ASP A 144 -31.58 12.16 8.73
C ASP A 144 -30.22 12.24 9.46
N ALA A 145 -29.52 13.37 9.36
CA ALA A 145 -28.15 13.53 9.81
C ALA A 145 -27.97 13.22 11.30
N ALA A 146 -28.97 13.53 12.14
CA ALA A 146 -28.90 13.30 13.58
C ALA A 146 -28.92 11.81 13.96
N VAL A 147 -29.72 11.00 13.26
CA VAL A 147 -29.79 9.54 13.50
C VAL A 147 -28.50 8.87 13.04
N GLU A 148 -28.04 9.23 11.85
CA GLU A 148 -26.79 8.71 11.30
C GLU A 148 -25.57 9.10 12.12
N TRP A 149 -25.50 10.34 12.58
CA TRP A 149 -24.43 10.79 13.45
C TRP A 149 -24.40 9.97 14.73
N LYS A 150 -25.55 9.71 15.38
CA LYS A 150 -25.60 8.86 16.57
C LYS A 150 -25.13 7.43 16.28
N PHE A 151 -25.49 6.87 15.13
CA PHE A 151 -25.00 5.56 14.69
C PHE A 151 -23.48 5.55 14.47
N ALA A 152 -22.95 6.56 13.76
CA ALA A 152 -21.51 6.71 13.52
C ALA A 152 -20.73 6.91 14.83
N ARG A 153 -21.28 7.71 15.76
CA ARG A 153 -20.72 7.91 17.11
C ARG A 153 -20.69 6.61 17.90
N ALA A 154 -21.76 5.82 17.86
CA ALA A 154 -21.80 4.51 18.51
C ALA A 154 -20.75 3.56 17.90
N LYS A 155 -20.60 3.53 16.58
CA LYS A 155 -19.57 2.73 15.89
C LYS A 155 -18.15 3.14 16.30
N LEU A 156 -17.89 4.44 16.43
CA LEU A 156 -16.61 4.95 16.94
C LEU A 156 -16.36 4.42 18.35
N TRP A 157 -17.34 4.50 19.24
CA TRP A 157 -17.20 4.00 20.62
C TRP A 157 -16.99 2.47 20.65
N PHE A 158 -17.71 1.70 19.83
CA PHE A 158 -17.51 0.25 19.70
C PHE A 158 -16.09 -0.13 19.28
N ALA A 159 -15.46 0.65 18.40
CA ALA A 159 -14.08 0.41 18.00
C ALA A 159 -13.07 0.54 19.17
N TYR A 160 -13.42 1.25 20.25
CA TYR A 160 -12.61 1.32 21.48
C TYR A 160 -12.96 0.25 22.52
N PHE A 161 -14.12 -0.42 22.39
CA PHE A 161 -14.54 -1.47 23.33
C PHE A 161 -13.93 -2.84 23.03
N GLU A 162 -13.54 -3.13 21.80
CA GLU A 162 -12.87 -4.39 21.45
C GLU A 162 -11.41 -4.39 21.96
N GLU A 163 -11.01 -5.42 22.71
CA GLU A 163 -9.75 -5.50 23.50
C GLU A 163 -8.43 -5.59 22.68
N GLY A 164 -8.40 -5.16 21.40
CA GLY A 164 -7.28 -5.39 20.49
C GLY A 164 -6.18 -4.33 20.44
N GLY A 165 -6.38 -3.13 21.01
CA GLY A 165 -5.49 -1.99 20.79
C GLY A 165 -5.53 -0.95 21.92
N THR A 166 -5.27 -1.38 23.15
CA THR A 166 -5.37 -0.55 24.37
C THR A 166 -4.35 0.60 24.46
N LEU A 167 -3.39 0.68 23.52
CA LEU A 167 -2.30 1.65 23.52
C LEU A 167 -2.31 2.49 22.24
N PRO A 168 -2.31 3.84 22.32
CA PRO A 168 -2.15 4.67 21.14
C PRO A 168 -0.74 4.47 20.56
N VAL A 169 -0.59 4.64 19.23
CA VAL A 169 0.75 4.83 18.63
C VAL A 169 1.35 6.09 19.29
N PRO A 170 2.55 6.07 19.91
CA PRO A 170 3.72 5.20 19.71
C PRO A 170 3.83 3.97 20.62
N PHE A 171 2.99 3.82 21.65
CA PHE A 171 3.11 2.77 22.66
C PHE A 171 2.68 1.39 22.14
N ASN A 172 1.92 1.34 21.05
CA ASN A 172 1.62 0.11 20.31
C ASN A 172 2.85 -0.52 19.62
N LEU A 173 3.99 0.18 19.53
CA LEU A 173 5.23 -0.38 18.97
C LEU A 173 5.95 -1.32 19.93
N ILE A 174 5.68 -1.23 21.24
CA ILE A 174 6.24 -2.13 22.23
C ILE A 174 5.40 -3.41 22.18
N PRO A 175 5.90 -4.51 21.60
CA PRO A 175 5.14 -5.74 21.52
C PRO A 175 4.78 -6.19 22.94
N SER A 176 3.53 -6.58 23.16
CA SER A 176 3.13 -7.08 24.47
C SER A 176 4.01 -8.26 24.87
N PRO A 177 4.42 -8.39 26.15
CA PRO A 177 5.30 -9.47 26.59
C PRO A 177 4.79 -10.86 26.18
N LYS A 178 3.46 -11.04 26.12
CA LYS A 178 2.81 -12.27 25.64
C LYS A 178 3.06 -12.52 24.13
N SER A 179 3.04 -11.48 23.31
CA SER A 179 3.33 -11.57 21.87
C SER A 179 4.80 -11.92 21.61
N VAL A 180 5.73 -11.33 22.38
CA VAL A 180 7.17 -11.65 22.30
C VAL A 180 7.43 -13.11 22.70
N ILE A 181 6.82 -13.59 23.77
CA ILE A 181 6.94 -15.00 24.20
C ILE A 181 6.37 -15.95 23.14
N SER A 182 5.21 -15.61 22.54
CA SER A 182 4.61 -16.40 21.46
C SER A 182 5.50 -16.45 20.20
N LEU A 183 6.06 -15.32 19.78
CA LEU A 183 7.02 -15.24 18.68
C LEU A 183 8.29 -16.02 18.97
N ALA A 184 8.85 -15.92 20.19
CA ALA A 184 10.01 -16.67 20.61
C ALA A 184 9.75 -18.18 20.62
N MET A 185 8.55 -18.62 21.06
CA MET A 185 8.16 -20.04 20.99
C MET A 185 7.98 -20.52 19.55
N LYS A 186 7.37 -19.73 18.66
CA LYS A 186 7.27 -20.05 17.23
C LYS A 186 8.65 -20.13 16.56
N LEU A 187 9.55 -19.20 16.87
CA LEU A 187 10.91 -19.19 16.36
C LEU A 187 11.71 -20.39 16.89
N LYS A 188 11.56 -20.74 18.17
CA LYS A 188 12.17 -21.93 18.77
C LYS A 188 11.65 -23.22 18.13
N GLN A 189 10.34 -23.32 17.85
CA GLN A 189 9.77 -24.46 17.12
C GLN A 189 10.32 -24.55 15.69
N LEU A 190 10.41 -23.42 14.98
CA LEU A 190 10.99 -23.35 13.63
C LEU A 190 12.47 -23.75 13.60
N LEU A 191 13.25 -23.41 14.63
CA LEU A 191 14.67 -23.76 14.76
C LEU A 191 14.91 -25.17 15.31
N LEU A 192 13.99 -25.74 16.09
CA LEU A 192 14.10 -27.11 16.62
C LEU A 192 13.78 -28.18 15.56
N ILE A 193 12.95 -27.88 14.56
CA ILE A 193 12.62 -28.83 13.47
C ILE A 193 13.89 -29.26 12.67
N PRO A 194 14.78 -28.35 12.23
CA PRO A 194 16.06 -28.72 11.61
C PRO A 194 16.99 -29.50 12.55
N LEU A 195 17.02 -29.11 13.83
CA LEU A 195 17.96 -29.67 14.80
C LEU A 195 17.60 -31.12 15.21
N HIS A 196 16.30 -31.41 15.33
CA HIS A 196 15.82 -32.77 15.60
C HIS A 196 16.11 -33.70 14.41
N ARG A 197 15.89 -33.21 13.18
CA ARG A 197 16.19 -33.96 11.95
C ARG A 197 17.68 -34.28 11.82
N HIS A 198 18.57 -33.34 12.20
CA HIS A 198 20.02 -33.58 12.19
C HIS A 198 20.45 -34.58 13.29
N LYS A 199 19.80 -34.57 14.45
CA LYS A 199 20.16 -35.47 15.57
C LYS A 199 19.69 -36.91 15.33
N GLU A 200 18.58 -37.11 14.64
CA GLU A 200 18.10 -38.43 14.22
C GLU A 200 19.02 -39.05 13.16
N GLY A 201 19.42 -38.29 12.14
CA GLY A 201 20.39 -38.78 11.14
C GLY A 201 21.72 -39.20 11.75
N LEU A 202 22.26 -38.42 12.70
CA LEU A 202 23.53 -38.75 13.36
C LEU A 202 23.46 -40.03 14.23
N LYS A 203 22.29 -40.30 14.83
CA LYS A 203 22.08 -41.54 15.60
C LYS A 203 22.00 -42.76 14.69
N GLU A 204 21.27 -42.64 13.58
CA GLU A 204 21.11 -43.70 12.58
C GLU A 204 22.48 -44.10 11.98
N ASP A 205 23.33 -43.11 11.66
CA ASP A 205 24.70 -43.33 11.18
C ASP A 205 25.59 -44.06 12.22
N THR A 206 25.40 -43.75 13.51
CA THR A 206 26.16 -44.36 14.60
C THR A 206 25.74 -45.83 14.82
N GLU A 207 24.44 -46.10 14.80
CA GLU A 207 23.89 -47.46 14.93
C GLU A 207 24.26 -48.35 13.73
N LEU A 208 24.23 -47.81 12.50
CA LEU A 208 24.63 -48.52 11.30
C LEU A 208 26.13 -48.91 11.33
N ASN A 209 26.99 -48.00 11.81
CA ASN A 209 28.42 -48.29 11.99
C ASN A 209 28.68 -49.37 13.05
N GLU A 210 27.95 -49.36 14.16
CA GLU A 210 28.02 -50.39 15.22
C GLU A 210 27.65 -51.79 14.70
N VAL A 211 26.60 -51.89 13.89
CA VAL A 211 26.19 -53.16 13.26
C VAL A 211 27.28 -53.65 12.29
N ARG A 212 27.81 -52.75 11.46
CA ARG A 212 28.86 -53.07 10.48
C ARG A 212 30.15 -53.53 11.16
N TRP A 213 30.52 -52.94 12.30
CA TRP A 213 31.64 -53.39 13.13
C TRP A 213 31.42 -54.78 13.72
N ARG A 214 30.21 -55.09 14.19
CA ARG A 214 29.86 -56.42 14.69
C ARG A 214 29.94 -57.49 13.60
N GLU A 215 29.49 -57.18 12.39
CA GLU A 215 29.62 -58.09 11.25
C GLU A 215 31.08 -58.32 10.86
N TRP A 216 31.89 -57.27 10.82
CA TRP A 216 33.31 -57.36 10.54
C TRP A 216 34.06 -58.24 11.55
N LEU A 217 33.77 -58.07 12.85
CA LEU A 217 34.32 -58.90 13.92
C LEU A 217 33.90 -60.37 13.81
N LYS A 218 32.63 -60.64 13.48
CA LYS A 218 32.17 -62.02 13.23
C LYS A 218 32.92 -62.67 12.07
N MET A 219 33.14 -61.95 10.97
CA MET A 219 33.90 -62.44 9.83
C MET A 219 35.35 -62.74 10.19
N HIS A 220 36.00 -61.88 10.98
CA HIS A 220 37.36 -62.10 11.46
C HIS A 220 37.49 -63.35 12.34
N LEU A 221 36.58 -63.52 13.32
CA LEU A 221 36.59 -64.68 14.22
C LEU A 221 36.31 -66.01 13.50
N ILE A 222 35.50 -65.99 12.44
CA ILE A 222 35.27 -67.19 11.61
C ILE A 222 36.54 -67.55 10.83
N HIS A 223 37.24 -66.55 10.27
CA HIS A 223 38.48 -66.78 9.54
C HIS A 223 39.61 -67.30 10.44
N GLU A 224 39.71 -66.78 11.66
CA GLU A 224 40.68 -67.21 12.66
C GLU A 224 40.41 -68.67 13.10
N ARG A 225 39.13 -69.02 13.27
CA ARG A 225 38.71 -70.41 13.55
C ARG A 225 38.97 -71.37 12.39
N GLU A 226 38.81 -70.94 11.14
CA GLU A 226 39.17 -71.73 9.96
C GLU A 226 40.68 -71.98 9.87
N TYR A 227 41.50 -70.99 10.28
CA TYR A 227 42.95 -71.14 10.36
C TYR A 227 43.38 -72.17 11.42
N GLU A 228 42.84 -72.09 12.65
CA GLU A 228 43.17 -73.05 13.72
C GLU A 228 42.73 -74.49 13.38
N VAL A 229 41.57 -74.65 12.72
CA VAL A 229 41.10 -75.99 12.27
C VAL A 229 42.01 -76.55 11.18
N ASN A 230 42.47 -75.72 10.24
CA ASN A 230 43.41 -76.15 9.20
C ASN A 230 44.80 -76.47 9.78
N GLU A 231 45.29 -75.72 10.76
CA GLU A 231 46.55 -76.03 11.46
C GLU A 231 46.45 -77.33 12.28
N GLY A 232 45.33 -77.53 12.99
CA GLY A 232 45.06 -78.75 13.73
C GLY A 232 44.94 -80.00 12.84
N ALA A 233 44.31 -79.87 11.67
CA ALA A 233 44.26 -80.93 10.66
C ALA A 233 45.67 -81.25 10.11
N MET A 234 46.51 -80.23 9.90
CA MET A 234 47.88 -80.40 9.43
C MET A 234 48.75 -81.13 10.48
N LEU A 235 48.62 -80.79 11.77
CA LEU A 235 49.36 -81.44 12.86
C LEU A 235 48.93 -82.89 13.12
N PHE A 236 47.67 -83.23 12.87
CA PHE A 236 47.19 -84.62 12.92
C PHE A 236 47.76 -85.46 11.76
N GLN A 237 47.86 -84.90 10.56
CA GLN A 237 48.46 -85.56 9.39
C GLN A 237 49.94 -85.87 9.61
N THR A 238 50.70 -84.94 10.22
CA THR A 238 52.13 -85.12 10.52
C THR A 238 52.39 -86.16 11.62
N ARG A 239 51.47 -86.31 12.59
CA ARG A 239 51.58 -87.34 13.63
C ARG A 239 51.20 -88.74 13.14
N LEU A 240 50.33 -88.87 12.13
CA LEU A 240 49.98 -90.16 11.51
C LEU A 240 51.08 -90.73 10.62
N CYS A 241 51.94 -89.91 10.01
CA CYS A 241 53.10 -90.38 9.24
C CYS A 241 54.30 -90.84 10.10
N ALA A 242 54.31 -90.58 11.41
CA ALA A 242 55.44 -90.92 12.28
C ALA A 242 55.28 -92.26 13.04
N VAL A 243 54.23 -93.05 12.73
CA VAL A 243 53.90 -94.31 13.43
C VAL A 243 53.85 -95.52 12.46
N ASN A 244 54.55 -95.47 11.32
CA ASN A 244 54.87 -96.66 10.50
C ASN A 244 56.32 -96.63 10.05
#